data_AF-A0A7K3L5T0-F1
#
_entry.id   AF-A0A7K3L5T0-F1
#
_cell.length_a   1.000
_cell.length_b   1.000
_cell.length_c   1.000
_cell.angle_alpha   90.00
_cell.angle_beta   90.00
_cell.angle_gamma   90.00
#
_symmetry.space_group_name_H-M   'P 1'
#
loop_
_entity.id
_entity.type
_entity.pdbx_description
1 polymer ?
#
loop_
_entity_poly.entity_id
_entity_poly.type
_entity_poly.pdbx_seq_one_letter_code
_entity_poly.pdbx_strand_id
1 'polypeptide(L)'
;MHNCTSSGALRGYKVGRLVTLYMTGIPALSADLAAWNGRQVATVPAGYRPAAEAWLPASFDRAAGYVTIATNGAVTIHARESSLPKGHGFAVGGSYVC
;
A
#
# COMPACT_ATOMS: atom_id res chain seq x y z
N MET A 1 9.44 6.98 10.41
CA MET A 1 9.29 5.57 10.81
C MET A 1 9.50 4.70 9.57
N HIS A 2 10.41 3.74 9.62
CA HIS A 2 10.60 2.76 8.53
C HIS A 2 9.70 1.55 8.81
N ASN A 3 8.50 1.55 8.21
CA ASN A 3 7.50 0.49 8.38
C ASN A 3 7.75 -0.74 7.48
N CYS A 4 8.83 -0.72 6.69
CA CYS A 4 9.27 -1.80 5.81
C CYS A 4 10.78 -2.09 6.02
N THR A 5 11.20 -3.35 5.83
CA THR A 5 12.59 -3.83 6.03
C THR A 5 13.39 -4.04 4.74
N SER A 6 12.76 -4.08 3.57
CA SER A 6 13.43 -4.25 2.26
C SER A 6 13.12 -3.11 1.29
N SER A 7 14.02 -2.89 0.32
CA SER A 7 13.90 -1.82 -0.67
C SER A 7 12.95 -2.19 -1.80
N GLY A 8 11.65 -2.00 -1.57
CA GLY A 8 10.63 -1.88 -2.61
C GLY A 8 10.12 -0.44 -2.68
N ALA A 9 9.75 0.05 -3.87
CA ALA A 9 9.17 1.37 -4.04
C ALA A 9 7.79 1.28 -4.69
N LEU A 10 6.83 1.99 -4.12
CA LEU A 10 5.56 2.29 -4.77
C LEU A 10 5.79 3.41 -5.78
N ARG A 11 5.58 3.13 -7.05
CA ARG A 11 5.68 4.09 -8.14
C ARG A 11 4.30 4.35 -8.72
N GLY A 12 4.16 5.48 -9.38
CA GLY A 12 2.95 5.80 -10.11
C GLY A 12 3.24 6.65 -11.32
N TYR A 13 2.33 6.59 -12.28
CA TYR A 13 2.25 7.55 -13.37
C TYR A 13 0.84 8.12 -13.45
N LYS A 14 0.73 9.37 -13.88
CA LYS A 14 -0.54 10.11 -13.95
C LYS A 14 -0.86 10.43 -15.41
N VAL A 15 -2.09 10.13 -15.83
CA VAL A 15 -2.64 10.49 -17.15
C VAL A 15 -3.96 11.21 -16.92
N GLY A 16 -3.96 12.54 -17.15
CA GLY A 16 -5.09 13.38 -16.77
C GLY A 16 -5.38 13.27 -15.27
N ARG A 17 -6.54 12.74 -14.91
CA ARG A 17 -6.94 12.49 -13.51
C ARG A 17 -6.70 11.06 -13.04
N LEU A 18 -6.34 10.15 -13.92
CA LEU A 18 -6.07 8.76 -13.58
C LEU A 18 -4.64 8.62 -13.08
N VAL A 19 -4.45 8.00 -11.92
CA VAL A 19 -3.14 7.57 -11.42
C VAL A 19 -3.13 6.05 -11.41
N THR A 20 -2.11 5.46 -12.02
CA THR A 20 -1.84 4.03 -11.93
C THR A 20 -0.61 3.81 -11.10
N LEU A 21 -0.72 2.94 -10.09
CA LEU A 21 0.35 2.56 -9.19
C LEU A 21 0.86 1.16 -9.49
N TYR A 22 2.17 0.99 -9.32
CA TYR A 22 2.85 -0.29 -9.41
C TYR A 22 4.06 -0.31 -8.48
N MET A 23 4.57 -1.50 -8.18
CA MET A 23 5.72 -1.68 -7.30
C MET A 23 6.94 -2.15 -8.09
N THR A 24 8.12 -1.60 -7.79
CA THR A 24 9.38 -2.02 -8.44
C THR A 24 10.17 -3.05 -7.64
N GLY A 25 9.51 -3.72 -6.69
CA GLY A 25 10.07 -4.74 -5.81
C GLY A 25 9.04 -5.16 -4.77
N ILE A 26 9.39 -6.14 -3.93
CA ILE A 26 8.53 -6.65 -2.86
C ILE A 26 9.08 -6.17 -1.51
N PRO A 27 8.60 -5.04 -0.98
CA PRO A 27 8.90 -4.59 0.37
C PRO A 27 8.30 -5.56 1.39
N ALA A 28 9.04 -5.78 2.47
CA ALA A 28 8.63 -6.62 3.58
C ALA A 28 8.25 -5.78 4.81
N LEU A 29 7.26 -6.23 5.57
CA LEU A 29 6.83 -5.54 6.80
C LEU A 29 7.95 -5.52 7.85
N SER A 30 8.18 -4.37 8.50
CA SER A 30 9.24 -4.24 9.52
C SER A 30 8.88 -4.79 10.90
N ALA A 31 7.59 -5.06 11.14
CA ALA A 31 7.06 -5.66 12.35
C ALA A 31 5.72 -6.34 12.03
N ASP A 32 5.25 -7.19 12.93
CA ASP A 32 3.96 -7.86 12.79
C ASP A 32 2.83 -6.84 12.61
N LEU A 33 1.81 -7.24 11.84
CA LEU A 33 0.55 -6.54 11.67
C LEU A 33 -0.58 -7.49 12.07
N ALA A 34 -1.24 -7.21 13.18
CA ALA A 34 -2.35 -8.02 13.66
C ALA A 34 -3.53 -8.01 12.66
N ALA A 35 -4.33 -9.08 12.66
CA ALA A 35 -5.58 -9.13 11.92
C ALA A 35 -6.44 -7.88 12.18
N TRP A 36 -7.18 -7.45 11.15
CA TRP A 36 -8.05 -6.26 11.17
C TRP A 36 -7.38 -4.93 11.51
N ASN A 37 -6.04 -4.87 11.48
CA ASN A 37 -5.28 -3.64 11.72
C ASN A 37 -4.59 -3.15 10.45
N GLY A 38 -4.27 -1.85 10.45
CA GLY A 38 -3.57 -1.17 9.37
C GLY A 38 -2.22 -0.60 9.79
N ARG A 39 -1.28 -0.51 8.83
CA ARG A 39 -0.02 0.22 9.00
C ARG A 39 0.29 1.05 7.78
N GLN A 40 0.59 2.34 7.99
CA GLN A 40 1.04 3.23 6.92
C GLN A 40 2.42 2.80 6.44
N VAL A 41 2.61 2.62 5.13
CA VAL A 41 3.88 2.20 4.54
C VAL A 41 4.50 3.22 3.61
N ALA A 42 3.69 4.15 3.09
CA ALA A 42 4.14 5.19 2.18
C ALA A 42 3.24 6.42 2.28
N THR A 43 3.64 7.49 1.59
CA THR A 43 2.85 8.69 1.39
C THR A 43 2.90 9.10 -0.07
N VAL A 44 1.74 9.26 -0.70
CA VAL A 44 1.59 9.78 -2.05
C VAL A 44 1.87 11.29 -2.07
N PRO A 45 2.79 11.78 -2.93
CA PRO A 45 3.07 13.19 -3.08
C PRO A 45 1.83 14.02 -3.48
N ALA A 46 1.83 15.30 -3.10
CA ALA A 46 0.82 16.24 -3.57
C ALA A 46 0.76 16.26 -5.11
N GLY A 47 -0.44 16.40 -5.67
CA GLY A 47 -0.68 16.30 -7.12
C GLY A 47 -1.00 14.89 -7.63
N TYR A 48 -0.68 13.85 -6.86
CA TYR A 48 -1.03 12.45 -7.16
C TYR A 48 -2.03 11.84 -6.17
N ARG A 49 -2.41 12.58 -5.12
CA ARG A 49 -3.33 12.10 -4.07
C ARG A 49 -4.73 11.92 -4.64
N PRO A 50 -5.47 10.88 -4.23
CA PRO A 50 -6.80 10.64 -4.75
C PRO A 50 -7.79 11.70 -4.24
N ALA A 51 -8.85 11.97 -5.02
CA ALA A 51 -9.90 12.92 -4.65
C ALA A 51 -10.84 12.37 -3.56
N ALA A 52 -10.93 11.03 -3.47
CA ALA A 52 -11.65 10.28 -2.45
C ALA A 52 -10.77 9.13 -1.95
N GLU A 53 -11.09 8.51 -0.83
CA GLU A 53 -10.31 7.36 -0.36
C GLU A 53 -10.33 6.21 -1.39
N ALA A 54 -9.15 5.77 -1.81
CA ALA A 54 -9.01 4.69 -2.78
C ALA A 54 -8.68 3.38 -2.08
N TRP A 55 -9.34 2.30 -2.51
CA TRP A 55 -9.16 0.95 -1.98
C TRP A 55 -8.61 0.06 -3.09
N LEU A 56 -7.41 -0.47 -2.88
CA LEU A 56 -6.71 -1.30 -3.85
C LEU A 56 -6.47 -2.69 -3.28
N PRO A 57 -6.60 -3.76 -4.08
CA PRO A 57 -6.24 -5.09 -3.63
C PRO A 57 -4.74 -5.17 -3.33
N ALA A 58 -4.39 -5.92 -2.31
CA ALA A 58 -3.01 -6.22 -1.95
C ALA A 58 -2.84 -7.74 -1.80
N SER A 59 -1.74 -8.24 -2.34
CA SER A 59 -1.31 -9.62 -2.19
C SER A 59 -0.15 -9.68 -1.22
N PHE A 60 -0.15 -10.67 -0.35
CA PHE A 60 0.93 -10.98 0.59
C PHE A 60 1.38 -12.42 0.36
N ASP A 61 2.51 -12.78 0.97
CA ASP A 61 2.95 -14.18 0.99
C ASP A 61 1.86 -15.07 1.62
N ARG A 62 1.14 -15.80 0.76
CA ARG A 62 0.03 -16.73 1.08
C ARG A 62 -1.20 -16.10 1.74
N ALA A 63 -1.38 -14.78 1.65
CA ALA A 63 -2.55 -14.09 2.18
C ALA A 63 -3.02 -12.96 1.26
N ALA A 64 -4.30 -12.61 1.35
CA ALA A 64 -4.88 -11.46 0.67
C ALA A 64 -5.23 -10.37 1.69
N GLY A 65 -5.13 -9.11 1.26
CA GLY A 65 -5.62 -7.97 2.02
C GLY A 65 -5.83 -6.80 1.08
N TYR A 66 -5.77 -5.59 1.62
CA TYR A 66 -6.00 -4.39 0.84
C TYR A 66 -5.13 -3.23 1.31
N VAL A 67 -4.99 -2.25 0.42
CA VAL A 67 -4.39 -0.97 0.72
C VAL A 67 -5.44 0.11 0.61
N THR A 68 -5.45 1.03 1.57
CA THR A 68 -6.15 2.29 1.44
C THR A 68 -5.18 3.42 1.13
N ILE A 69 -5.61 4.34 0.27
CA ILE A 69 -4.91 5.59 -0.02
C ILE A 69 -5.86 6.71 0.37
N ALA A 70 -5.59 7.34 1.51
CA ALA A 70 -6.37 8.45 1.99
C ALA A 70 -6.13 9.72 1.15
N THR A 71 -7.06 10.68 1.22
CA THR A 71 -6.97 11.96 0.49
C THR A 71 -5.77 12.82 0.92
N ASN A 72 -5.24 12.60 2.13
CA ASN A 72 -3.98 13.19 2.60
C ASN A 72 -2.73 12.51 2.02
N GLY A 73 -2.90 11.45 1.22
CA GLY A 73 -1.85 10.66 0.58
C GLY A 73 -1.32 9.51 1.41
N ALA A 74 -1.78 9.28 2.64
CA ALA A 74 -1.33 8.15 3.45
C ALA A 74 -1.69 6.82 2.78
N VAL A 75 -0.70 5.97 2.55
CA VAL A 75 -0.86 4.61 2.00
C VAL A 75 -0.78 3.63 3.14
N THR A 76 -1.90 2.98 3.46
CA THR A 76 -2.02 2.07 4.60
C THR A 76 -2.34 0.67 4.10
N ILE A 77 -1.52 -0.28 4.51
CA ILE A 77 -1.77 -1.71 4.29
C ILE A 77 -2.63 -2.23 5.43
N HIS A 78 -3.64 -3.03 5.12
CA HIS A 78 -4.51 -3.67 6.09
C HIS A 78 -4.40 -5.19 6.02
N ALA A 79 -4.12 -5.79 7.17
CA ALA A 79 -4.30 -7.22 7.36
C ALA A 79 -5.81 -7.49 7.57
N ARG A 80 -6.35 -8.49 6.88
CA ARG A 80 -7.76 -8.86 7.00
C ARG A 80 -7.94 -9.95 8.06
N GLU A 81 -8.17 -11.18 7.62
CA GLU A 81 -8.57 -12.32 8.47
C GLU A 81 -7.42 -12.95 9.25
N SER A 82 -6.17 -12.74 8.81
CA SER A 82 -4.98 -13.29 9.45
C SER A 82 -3.95 -12.20 9.71
N SER A 83 -3.24 -12.30 10.84
CA SER A 83 -2.07 -11.48 11.10
C SER A 83 -0.99 -11.71 10.05
N LEU A 84 -0.26 -10.65 9.70
CA LEU A 84 0.88 -10.69 8.80
C LEU A 84 2.17 -10.59 9.62
N PRO A 85 3.01 -11.64 9.66
CA PRO A 85 4.28 -11.62 10.38
C PRO A 85 5.28 -10.59 9.80
N LYS A 86 6.20 -10.13 10.65
CA LYS A 86 7.39 -9.40 10.25
C LYS A 86 8.12 -10.16 9.14
N GLY A 87 8.56 -9.43 8.12
CA GLY A 87 9.29 -10.00 6.99
C GLY A 87 8.40 -10.48 5.84
N HIS A 88 7.07 -10.55 6.01
CA HIS A 88 6.17 -10.87 4.90
C HIS A 88 6.21 -9.77 3.83
N GLY A 89 6.40 -10.21 2.59
CA GLY A 89 6.33 -9.37 1.42
C GLY A 89 4.90 -8.97 1.11
N PHE A 90 4.74 -7.79 0.51
CA PHE A 90 3.46 -7.37 -0.05
C PHE A 90 3.62 -6.78 -1.44
N ALA A 91 2.60 -6.98 -2.28
CA ALA A 91 2.48 -6.43 -3.62
C ALA A 91 1.12 -5.75 -3.77
N VAL A 92 1.13 -4.57 -4.38
CA VAL A 92 -0.02 -3.71 -4.60
C VAL A 92 0.07 -3.19 -6.02
N GLY A 93 -1.06 -3.25 -6.72
CA GLY A 93 -1.20 -2.68 -8.06
C GLY A 93 -2.63 -2.25 -8.26
N GLY A 94 -2.82 -1.11 -8.92
CA GLY A 94 -4.15 -0.60 -9.22
C GLY A 94 -4.15 0.86 -9.62
N SER A 95 -5.34 1.37 -9.91
CA SER A 95 -5.53 2.74 -10.38
C SER A 95 -6.62 3.45 -9.60
N TYR A 96 -6.51 4.76 -9.47
CA TYR A 96 -7.52 5.62 -8.84
C TYR A 96 -7.57 6.99 -9.50
N VAL A 97 -8.61 7.76 -9.16
CA VAL A 97 -8.81 9.12 -9.68
C VAL A 97 -8.35 10.16 -8.66
N CYS A 98 -7.56 11.13 -9.12
CA CYS A 98 -7.10 12.30 -8.36
C CYS A 98 -7.82 13.59 -8.76
#